data_AF-A0A536AU89-F1
#
_entry.id   AF-A0A536AU89-F1
#
_cell.length_a   1.000
_cell.length_b   1.000
_cell.length_c   1.000
_cell.angle_alpha   90.00
_cell.angle_beta   90.00
_cell.angle_gamma   90.00
#
_symmetry.space_group_name_H-M   'P 1'
#
loop_
_entity.id
_entity.type
_entity.pdbx_description
1 polymer ?
#
loop_
_entity_poly.entity_id
_entity_poly.type
_entity_poly.pdbx_seq_one_letter_code
_entity_poly.pdbx_strand_id
1 'polypeptide(L)' 'RRAASHGFRSVLLQDVGALSMFAAMRAAGELPADMQAKASVMLPVANPAAARVIADLGASTINLPTDLTLGQ' A
#
# COMPACT_ATOMS: atom_id res chain seq x y z
N ARG A 1 4.92 -12.34 5.45
CA ARG A 1 5.69 -13.22 6.38
C ARG A 1 7.08 -13.56 5.85
N ARG A 2 7.22 -14.35 4.77
CA ARG A 2 8.55 -14.71 4.22
C ARG A 2 9.48 -13.51 3.93
N ALA A 3 8.95 -12.45 3.31
CA ALA A 3 9.75 -11.24 3.08
C ALA A 3 10.25 -10.64 4.41
N ALA A 4 9.38 -10.49 5.40
CA ALA A 4 9.75 -9.98 6.71
C ALA A 4 10.82 -10.83 7.41
N SER A 5 10.74 -12.17 7.31
CA SER A 5 11.75 -13.08 7.89
C SER A 5 13.12 -12.99 7.22
N HIS A 6 13.19 -12.49 5.99
CA HIS A 6 14.44 -12.18 5.28
C HIS A 6 14.90 -10.72 5.44
N GLY A 7 14.31 -9.95 6.36
CA GLY A 7 14.72 -8.58 6.65
C GLY A 7 14.08 -7.51 5.76
N PHE A 8 13.20 -7.87 4.81
CA PHE A 8 12.47 -6.86 4.04
C PHE A 8 11.51 -6.07 4.94
N ARG A 9 11.46 -4.75 4.74
CA ARG A 9 10.57 -3.81 5.47
C ARG A 9 9.60 -3.05 4.59
N SER A 10 9.55 -3.37 3.30
CA SER A 10 8.49 -2.88 2.43
C SER A 10 8.15 -3.89 1.34
N VAL A 11 6.90 -3.88 0.90
CA VAL A 11 6.40 -4.64 -0.25
C VAL A 11 5.63 -3.72 -1.19
N LEU A 12 5.67 -4.02 -2.48
CA LEU A 12 4.86 -3.36 -3.50
C LEU A 12 3.60 -4.20 -3.72
N LEU A 13 2.42 -3.61 -3.54
CA LEU A 13 1.13 -4.27 -3.66
C LEU A 13 0.28 -3.57 -4.71
N GLN A 14 -0.34 -4.35 -5.60
CA GLN A 14 -1.23 -3.85 -6.66
C GLN A 14 -2.69 -4.26 -6.47
N ASP A 15 -2.95 -5.20 -5.55
CA ASP A 15 -4.29 -5.74 -5.30
C ASP A 15 -4.84 -5.19 -3.98
N VAL A 16 -6.10 -4.73 -4.01
CA VAL A 16 -6.78 -4.14 -2.84
C VAL A 16 -7.05 -5.17 -1.74
N GLY A 17 -7.30 -6.43 -2.10
CA GLY A 17 -7.46 -7.52 -1.14
C GLY A 17 -6.14 -7.82 -0.42
N ALA A 18 -5.04 -7.90 -1.17
CA ALA A 18 -3.71 -8.07 -0.62
C ALA A 18 -3.30 -6.91 0.30
N LEU A 19 -3.67 -5.67 -0.05
CA LEU A 19 -3.44 -4.49 0.78
C LEU A 19 -4.20 -4.58 2.11
N SER A 20 -5.49 -4.89 2.05
CA SER A 20 -6.34 -5.10 3.23
C SER A 20 -5.79 -6.22 4.13
N MET A 21 -5.42 -7.36 3.55
CA MET A 21 -4.81 -8.46 4.29
C MET A 21 -3.47 -8.07 4.91
N PHE A 22 -2.64 -7.32 4.20
CA PHE A 22 -1.38 -6.81 4.75
C PHE A 22 -1.63 -5.94 5.99
N ALA A 23 -2.62 -5.05 5.94
CA ALA A 23 -3.00 -4.21 7.07
C ALA A 23 -3.48 -5.06 8.27
N ALA A 24 -4.36 -6.02 8.02
CA ALA A 24 -4.87 -6.93 9.05
C ALA A 24 -3.74 -7.77 9.69
N MET A 25 -2.83 -8.32 8.88
CA MET A 25 -1.70 -9.11 9.36
C MET A 25 -0.70 -8.26 10.17
N ARG A 26 -0.46 -7.01 9.76
CA ARG A 26 0.36 -6.07 10.53
C ARG A 26 -0.29 -5.73 11.87
N ALA A 27 -1.60 -5.47 11.89
CA ALA A 27 -2.35 -5.21 13.12
C ALA A 27 -2.39 -6.43 14.07
N ALA A 28 -2.43 -7.65 13.52
CA ALA A 28 -2.37 -8.90 14.27
C ALA A 28 -0.95 -9.26 14.77
N GLY A 29 0.07 -8.47 14.43
CA GLY A 29 1.47 -8.74 14.80
C GLY A 29 2.15 -9.85 13.98
N GLU A 30 1.53 -10.33 12.91
CA GLU A 30 2.11 -11.33 12.01
C GLU A 30 3.16 -10.73 11.04
N LEU A 31 3.14 -9.41 10.87
CA LEU A 31 4.13 -8.64 10.13
C LEU A 31 4.75 -7.61 11.07
N PRO A 32 6.02 -7.20 10.84
CA PRO A 32 6.63 -6.13 11.59
C PRO A 32 5.78 -4.86 11.55
N ALA A 33 5.63 -4.18 12.69
CA ALA A 33 4.83 -2.96 12.79
C ALA A 33 5.36 -1.83 11.90
N ASP A 34 6.66 -1.83 11.62
CA ASP A 34 7.36 -0.89 10.75
C ASP A 34 7.35 -1.30 9.27
N MET A 35 6.72 -2.43 8.92
CA MET A 35 6.65 -2.89 7.53
C MET A 35 5.68 -2.05 6.71
N GLN A 36 6.14 -1.57 5.55
CA GLN A 36 5.39 -0.66 4.68
C GLN A 36 4.74 -1.37 3.50
N ALA A 37 3.49 -1.01 3.20
CA ALA A 37 2.81 -1.39 1.95
C ALA A 37 2.85 -0.22 0.97
N LYS A 38 3.56 -0.38 -0.14
CA LYS A 38 3.65 0.62 -1.20
C LYS A 38 2.64 0.26 -2.28
N ALA A 39 1.74 1.17 -2.64
CA ALA A 39 0.85 0.94 -3.78
C ALA A 39 1.69 0.88 -5.07
N SER A 40 1.43 -0.13 -5.91
CA SER A 40 2.10 -0.29 -7.19
C SER A 40 1.75 0.84 -8.16
N VAL A 41 2.64 1.14 -9.12
CA VAL A 41 2.28 1.99 -10.27
C VAL A 41 1.14 1.36 -11.10
N MET A 42 0.95 0.04 -11.00
CA MET A 42 -0.17 -0.69 -11.59
C MET A 42 -1.50 -0.52 -10.81
N LEU A 43 -1.46 0.18 -9.66
CA LEU A 43 -2.63 0.62 -8.88
C LEU A 43 -2.52 2.14 -8.67
N PRO A 44 -2.63 2.95 -9.73
CA PRO A 44 -2.43 4.39 -9.64
C PRO A 44 -3.57 5.08 -8.91
N VAL A 45 -3.22 6.09 -8.11
CA VAL A 45 -4.16 6.89 -7.31
C VAL A 45 -4.33 8.26 -7.94
N ALA A 46 -5.48 8.48 -8.59
CA ALA A 46 -5.69 9.64 -9.46
C ALA A 46 -6.32 10.86 -8.78
N ASN A 47 -6.76 10.75 -7.53
CA ASN A 47 -7.43 11.85 -6.81
C ASN A 47 -7.41 11.63 -5.28
N PRO A 48 -7.73 12.67 -4.48
CA PRO A 48 -7.73 12.58 -3.03
C PRO A 48 -8.71 11.54 -2.46
N ALA A 49 -9.87 11.33 -3.08
CA ALA A 49 -10.85 10.34 -2.61
C ALA A 49 -10.31 8.91 -2.74
N ALA A 50 -9.69 8.58 -3.88
CA ALA A 50 -9.00 7.31 -4.08
C ALA A 50 -7.81 7.17 -3.11
N ALA A 51 -7.05 8.25 -2.88
CA ALA A 51 -5.94 8.25 -1.92
C ALA A 51 -6.43 7.88 -0.52
N ARG A 52 -7.59 8.42 -0.11
CA ARG A 52 -8.18 8.08 1.18
C ARG A 52 -8.55 6.61 1.28
N VAL A 53 -9.21 6.05 0.27
CA VAL A 53 -9.58 4.62 0.24
C VAL A 53 -8.34 3.73 0.32
N ILE A 54 -7.31 4.01 -0.48
CA ILE A 54 -6.08 3.21 -0.51
C ILE A 54 -5.30 3.34 0.82
N ALA A 55 -5.29 4.51 1.45
CA ALA A 55 -4.72 4.70 2.78
C ALA A 55 -5.49 3.93 3.87
N ASP A 56 -6.82 3.98 3.85
CA ASP A 56 -7.69 3.26 4.79
C ASP A 56 -7.54 1.73 4.65
N LEU A 57 -7.25 1.24 3.44
CA LEU A 57 -6.89 -0.17 3.20
C LEU A 57 -5.48 -0.54 3.70
N GLY A 58 -4.68 0.43 4.15
CA GLY A 58 -3.41 0.22 4.82
C GLY A 58 -2.15 0.49 3.99
N ALA A 59 -2.28 1.17 2.84
CA ALA A 59 -1.12 1.65 2.10
C ALA A 59 -0.35 2.71 2.89
N SER A 60 0.97 2.57 2.90
CA SER A 60 1.91 3.51 3.48
C SER A 60 2.36 4.57 2.47
N THR A 61 2.34 4.25 1.18
CA THR A 61 2.62 5.18 0.09
C THR A 61 1.70 4.91 -1.09
N ILE A 62 1.44 5.93 -1.90
CA ILE A 62 0.69 5.83 -3.16
C ILE A 62 1.57 6.19 -4.34
N ASN A 63 1.25 5.66 -5.51
CA ASN A 63 1.79 6.14 -6.79
C ASN A 63 0.69 6.91 -7.53
N LEU A 64 1.04 8.07 -8.08
CA LEU A 64 0.15 8.84 -8.95
C LEU A 64 0.23 8.29 -10.38
N PRO A 65 -0.85 8.39 -11.17
CA PRO A 65 -0.77 8.10 -12.60
C PRO A 65 0.15 9.11 -13.29
N THR A 66 0.88 8.67 -14.32
CA THR A 66 1.89 9.50 -15.01
C THR A 66 1.28 10.63 -15.83
N ASP A 67 0.01 10.53 -16.18
CA ASP A 67 -0.79 11.53 -16.89
C ASP A 67 -1.59 12.44 -15.95
N LEU A 68 -1.34 12.38 -14.62
CA LEU A 68 -1.96 13.28 -13.66
C LEU A 68 -1.50 14.72 -13.88
N THR A 69 -2.46 15.64 -14.01
CA THR A 69 -2.21 17.08 -14.15
C THR A 69 -2.45 17.82 -12.84
N LEU A 70 -1.90 19.03 -12.69
CA LEU A 70 -2.06 19.84 -11.48
C LEU A 70 -3.51 20.31 -11.19
N GLY A 71 -4.42 20.22 -12.18
CA GLY A 71 -5.78 20.74 -12.07
C GLY A 71 -6.83 19.77 -11.54
N GLN A 72 -6.42 18.60 -11.04
CA GLN A 72 -7.29 17.52 -10.53
C GLN A 72 -7.35 17.53 -9.00
#